data_AF-A0A3B0TZM7-F1
#
_entry.id   AF-A0A3B0TZM7-F1
#
_cell.length_a   1.000
_cell.length_b   1.000
_cell.length_c   1.000
_cell.angle_alpha   90.00
_cell.angle_beta   90.00
_cell.angle_gamma   90.00
#
_symmetry.space_group_name_H-M   'P 1'
#
loop_
_entity.id
_entity.type
_entity.pdbx_description
1 polymer ?
#
loop_
_entity_poly.entity_id
_entity_poly.type
_entity_poly.pdbx_seq_one_letter_code
_entity_poly.pdbx_strand_id
1 'polypeptide(L)'
;AAPVVEEAAPAATEAPAAEETSTVQEEAVPVAEEATPVAAAEEVTPPAAVQEETAPAASEMSEIGMLLAGGDATKGVRVARSCAACHNFEQGQGNKAGPVLYDIIGSPIGANATYNYSDTLVAMGEAGDVWSFENLNGFLINPREYAPGTKMAYRGLSKEADRANLLAYLRTLSESPADLPQ
;
A
#
# COMPACT_ATOMS: atom_id res chain seq x y z
N ALA A 1 -2.24 35.76 48.81
CA ALA A 1 -3.12 36.25 47.75
C ALA A 1 -3.51 35.05 46.88
N ALA A 2 -4.73 34.54 47.10
CA ALA A 2 -5.55 33.94 46.04
C ALA A 2 -6.36 35.11 45.41
N PRO A 3 -6.98 35.02 44.21
CA PRO A 3 -7.79 33.89 43.72
C PRO A 3 -7.29 33.37 42.34
N VAL A 4 -7.50 32.12 41.89
CA VAL A 4 -8.68 31.22 41.88
C VAL A 4 -9.76 31.72 40.91
N VAL A 5 -10.09 30.82 39.96
CA VAL A 5 -11.30 30.68 39.11
C VAL A 5 -11.64 31.75 38.06
N GLU A 6 -11.82 31.31 36.81
CA GLU A 6 -13.11 31.28 36.07
C GLU A 6 -12.85 30.58 34.71
N GLU A 7 -13.35 29.36 34.44
CA GLU A 7 -14.66 29.04 33.82
C GLU A 7 -14.79 29.69 32.41
N ALA A 8 -15.08 29.01 31.30
CA ALA A 8 -16.09 27.97 31.09
C ALA A 8 -15.86 27.20 29.76
N ALA A 9 -16.19 25.92 29.76
CA ALA A 9 -16.89 25.25 28.65
C ALA A 9 -18.40 25.22 29.01
N PRO A 10 -19.38 24.70 28.23
CA PRO A 10 -19.40 24.08 26.89
C PRO A 10 -20.65 24.54 26.07
N ALA A 11 -21.15 23.65 25.20
CA ALA A 11 -22.45 23.58 24.50
C ALA A 11 -22.41 24.02 23.01
N ALA A 12 -22.60 23.16 21.99
CA ALA A 12 -23.61 22.12 21.69
C ALA A 12 -24.80 22.64 20.86
N THR A 13 -25.21 21.81 19.90
CA THR A 13 -26.47 21.81 19.10
C THR A 13 -26.42 22.76 17.89
N GLU A 14 -26.78 22.41 16.65
CA GLU A 14 -27.86 21.54 16.14
C GLU A 14 -27.47 20.78 14.84
N ALA A 15 -27.99 19.56 14.71
CA ALA A 15 -28.49 18.99 13.45
C ALA A 15 -30.04 19.15 13.50
N PRO A 16 -30.79 19.14 12.37
CA PRO A 16 -31.03 17.87 11.65
C PRO A 16 -31.38 17.98 10.15
N ALA A 17 -31.48 16.80 9.50
CA ALA A 17 -32.52 16.37 8.54
C ALA A 17 -32.77 17.19 7.24
N ALA A 18 -33.15 16.63 6.09
CA ALA A 18 -33.39 15.28 5.59
C ALA A 18 -33.54 15.39 4.06
N GLU A 19 -33.42 14.24 3.39
CA GLU A 19 -34.06 13.83 2.14
C GLU A 19 -34.22 14.83 0.98
N GLU A 20 -33.70 14.44 -0.18
CA GLU A 20 -34.62 14.10 -1.27
C GLU A 20 -34.22 12.78 -1.91
N THR A 21 -35.25 11.97 -2.04
CA THR A 21 -35.34 10.67 -2.68
C THR A 21 -35.51 10.86 -4.18
N SER A 22 -34.92 10.00 -4.99
CA SER A 22 -35.56 9.58 -6.24
C SER A 22 -34.97 8.26 -6.71
N THR A 23 -35.65 7.20 -6.32
CA THR A 23 -35.55 5.87 -6.92
C THR A 23 -36.82 5.67 -7.73
N VAL A 24 -36.69 5.51 -9.04
CA VAL A 24 -37.58 4.77 -9.95
C VAL A 24 -36.96 4.92 -11.36
N GLN A 25 -36.88 3.98 -12.29
CA GLN A 25 -37.59 2.73 -12.63
C GLN A 25 -36.61 2.00 -13.58
N GLU A 26 -36.22 0.74 -13.36
CA GLU A 26 -36.88 -0.46 -13.90
C GLU A 26 -37.59 -0.27 -15.24
N GLU A 27 -36.98 -0.73 -16.33
CA GLU A 27 -37.73 -1.34 -17.43
C GLU A 27 -36.90 -2.49 -18.02
N ALA A 28 -37.39 -3.71 -17.78
CA ALA A 28 -36.99 -4.93 -18.43
C ALA A 28 -38.01 -5.24 -19.52
N VAL A 29 -37.56 -5.69 -20.71
CA VAL A 29 -38.28 -6.70 -21.49
C VAL A 29 -37.36 -7.34 -22.56
N PRO A 30 -37.68 -8.56 -23.01
CA PRO A 30 -36.71 -9.64 -23.25
C PRO A 30 -36.59 -10.00 -24.73
N VAL A 31 -35.63 -10.86 -25.07
CA VAL A 31 -35.79 -11.85 -26.16
C VAL A 31 -34.98 -13.12 -25.81
N ALA A 32 -35.70 -14.23 -25.61
CA ALA A 32 -35.22 -15.62 -25.68
C ALA A 32 -34.97 -15.96 -27.17
N GLU A 33 -34.03 -16.79 -27.59
CA GLU A 33 -33.91 -18.26 -27.52
C GLU A 33 -32.95 -18.56 -28.70
N GLU A 34 -31.94 -19.41 -28.60
CA GLU A 34 -32.05 -20.77 -29.13
C GLU A 34 -30.83 -21.60 -28.69
N ALA A 35 -31.10 -22.89 -28.54
CA ALA A 35 -30.35 -23.85 -27.78
C ALA A 35 -29.50 -24.77 -28.66
N THR A 36 -28.29 -25.08 -28.17
CA THR A 36 -27.65 -26.43 -28.11
C THR A 36 -27.19 -27.11 -29.42
N PRO A 37 -26.41 -28.21 -29.35
CA PRO A 37 -25.26 -28.57 -28.46
C PRO A 37 -24.11 -29.22 -29.27
N VAL A 38 -22.96 -29.54 -28.64
CA VAL A 38 -22.13 -30.78 -28.74
C VAL A 38 -20.99 -30.58 -27.71
N ALA A 39 -20.98 -31.19 -26.51
CA ALA A 39 -20.77 -32.59 -26.10
C ALA A 39 -19.30 -33.09 -26.14
N ALA A 40 -18.92 -33.75 -25.03
CA ALA A 40 -17.72 -34.57 -24.74
C ALA A 40 -16.38 -33.81 -24.59
N ALA A 41 -15.84 -33.63 -23.37
CA ALA A 41 -15.29 -34.62 -22.44
C ALA A 41 -14.05 -35.33 -23.00
N GLU A 42 -12.87 -34.88 -22.57
CA GLU A 42 -11.76 -35.79 -22.34
C GLU A 42 -10.98 -35.37 -21.10
N GLU A 43 -10.99 -36.29 -20.15
CA GLU A 43 -10.21 -36.34 -18.93
C GLU A 43 -8.79 -36.75 -19.31
N VAL A 44 -7.78 -35.95 -18.94
CA VAL A 44 -6.41 -36.44 -18.79
C VAL A 44 -5.87 -35.89 -17.48
N THR A 45 -5.85 -36.76 -16.48
CA THR A 45 -5.12 -36.58 -15.23
C THR A 45 -3.62 -36.93 -15.42
N PRO A 46 -2.73 -36.47 -14.52
CA PRO A 46 -1.40 -35.97 -14.85
C PRO A 46 -0.31 -37.03 -14.70
N PRO A 47 0.97 -36.66 -14.89
CA PRO A 47 1.89 -36.98 -13.81
C PRO A 47 2.82 -35.84 -13.40
N ALA A 48 3.08 -35.86 -12.09
CA ALA A 48 4.35 -35.61 -11.44
C ALA A 48 4.95 -34.19 -11.54
N ALA A 49 4.77 -33.48 -10.42
CA ALA A 49 5.84 -32.89 -9.63
C ALA A 49 6.98 -32.21 -10.39
N VAL A 50 6.95 -30.88 -10.38
CA VAL A 50 8.13 -30.12 -9.96
C VAL A 50 7.66 -29.13 -8.90
N GLN A 51 7.99 -29.44 -7.65
CA GLN A 51 8.19 -28.39 -6.67
C GLN A 51 9.41 -27.62 -7.15
N GLU A 52 9.25 -26.34 -7.44
CA GLU A 52 10.37 -25.42 -7.40
C GLU A 52 9.91 -24.18 -6.66
N GLU A 53 9.93 -24.31 -5.33
CA GLU A 53 10.27 -23.20 -4.45
C GLU A 53 11.63 -22.67 -4.93
N THR A 54 11.60 -21.57 -5.68
CA THR A 54 12.74 -20.67 -5.78
C THR A 54 12.24 -19.28 -5.47
N ALA A 55 12.32 -18.91 -4.18
CA ALA A 55 12.70 -17.55 -3.87
C ALA A 55 14.00 -17.24 -4.64
N PRO A 56 14.08 -16.16 -5.43
CA PRO A 56 15.37 -15.74 -5.96
C PRO A 56 16.06 -14.96 -4.85
N ALA A 57 16.68 -15.67 -3.92
CA ALA A 57 17.72 -15.10 -3.07
C ALA A 57 19.05 -15.69 -3.55
N ALA A 58 19.95 -14.80 -4.01
CA ALA A 58 21.36 -15.06 -4.29
C ALA A 58 21.75 -15.64 -5.67
N SER A 59 21.63 -14.84 -6.72
CA SER A 59 22.69 -14.71 -7.74
C SER A 59 22.37 -13.56 -8.68
N GLU A 60 23.41 -12.83 -9.09
CA GLU A 60 23.39 -11.55 -9.81
C GLU A 60 23.11 -10.35 -8.88
N MET A 61 23.85 -9.25 -9.08
CA MET A 61 23.47 -7.93 -8.53
C MET A 61 21.97 -7.79 -8.70
N SER A 62 21.23 -7.76 -7.59
CA SER A 62 19.77 -7.82 -7.66
C SER A 62 19.27 -6.69 -8.57
N GLU A 63 18.26 -6.95 -9.39
CA GLU A 63 17.67 -5.92 -10.29
C GLU A 63 17.32 -4.64 -9.51
N ILE A 64 16.94 -4.80 -8.25
CA ILE A 64 16.71 -3.70 -7.32
C ILE A 64 18.00 -2.97 -6.91
N GLY A 65 19.12 -3.67 -6.75
CA GLY A 65 20.44 -3.09 -6.48
C GLY A 65 20.89 -2.18 -7.63
N MET A 66 20.70 -2.61 -8.89
CA MET A 66 20.96 -1.76 -10.06
C MET A 66 20.03 -0.54 -10.11
N LEU A 67 18.75 -0.72 -9.82
CA LEU A 67 17.78 0.38 -9.74
C LEU A 67 18.19 1.41 -8.67
N LEU A 68 18.59 0.94 -7.48
CA LEU A 68 18.99 1.80 -6.36
C LEU A 68 20.34 2.49 -6.57
N ALA A 69 21.27 1.87 -7.31
CA ALA A 69 22.54 2.50 -7.68
C ALA A 69 22.34 3.79 -8.50
N GLY A 70 21.22 3.91 -9.22
CA GLY A 70 20.81 5.12 -9.93
C GLY A 70 19.98 6.11 -9.09
N GLY A 71 19.68 5.81 -7.83
CA GLY A 71 18.81 6.59 -6.97
C GLY A 71 19.50 7.85 -6.40
N ASP A 72 18.76 8.96 -6.37
CA ASP A 72 19.18 10.24 -5.81
C ASP A 72 18.14 10.73 -4.78
N ALA A 73 18.51 10.70 -3.50
CA ALA A 73 17.64 11.09 -2.40
C ALA A 73 17.15 12.54 -2.52
N THR A 74 17.96 13.45 -3.06
CA THR A 74 17.58 14.87 -3.26
C THR A 74 16.47 15.00 -4.31
N LYS A 75 16.52 14.17 -5.35
CA LYS A 75 15.41 14.07 -6.33
C LYS A 75 14.21 13.35 -5.72
N GLY A 76 14.45 12.37 -4.84
CA GLY A 76 13.42 11.63 -4.11
C GLY A 76 12.50 12.51 -3.29
N VAL A 77 13.02 13.58 -2.68
CA VAL A 77 12.20 14.60 -1.98
C VAL A 77 11.08 15.14 -2.86
N ARG A 78 11.33 15.32 -4.17
CA ARG A 78 10.28 15.81 -5.10
C ARG A 78 9.21 14.76 -5.36
N VAL A 79 9.59 13.48 -5.48
CA VAL A 79 8.65 12.36 -5.67
C VAL A 79 7.79 12.18 -4.41
N ALA A 80 8.41 12.26 -3.24
CA ALA A 80 7.75 12.12 -1.94
C ALA A 80 6.67 13.17 -1.65
N ARG A 81 6.67 14.31 -2.35
CA ARG A 81 5.60 15.33 -2.24
C ARG A 81 4.21 14.76 -2.53
N SER A 82 4.12 13.78 -3.43
CA SER A 82 2.84 13.11 -3.72
C SER A 82 2.35 12.25 -2.54
N CYS A 83 3.27 11.74 -1.71
CA CYS A 83 2.96 10.92 -0.54
C CYS A 83 2.64 11.79 0.69
N ALA A 84 3.16 13.02 0.75
CA ALA A 84 2.99 13.95 1.87
C ALA A 84 1.53 14.34 2.17
N ALA A 85 0.62 14.21 1.19
CA ALA A 85 -0.81 14.40 1.41
C ALA A 85 -1.35 13.42 2.48
N CYS A 86 -0.88 12.18 2.44
CA CYS A 86 -1.40 11.10 3.28
C CYS A 86 -0.42 10.63 4.36
N HIS A 87 0.87 10.93 4.24
CA HIS A 87 1.89 10.40 5.15
C HIS A 87 2.72 11.51 5.79
N ASN A 88 3.22 11.21 6.99
CA ASN A 88 4.31 11.94 7.64
C ASN A 88 5.63 11.17 7.43
N PHE A 89 6.76 11.88 7.53
CA PHE A 89 8.10 11.33 7.25
C PHE A 89 9.06 11.44 8.42
N GLU A 90 8.76 12.28 9.41
CA GLU A 90 9.66 12.53 10.53
C GLU A 90 9.30 11.67 11.73
N GLN A 91 10.31 11.32 12.52
CA GLN A 91 10.16 10.58 13.76
C GLN A 91 9.19 11.32 14.70
N GLY A 92 8.22 10.60 15.24
CA GLY A 92 7.26 11.13 16.23
C GLY A 92 6.09 11.94 15.67
N GLN A 93 5.99 12.19 14.35
CA GLN A 93 4.87 12.97 13.78
C GLN A 93 3.52 12.22 13.73
N GLY A 94 3.48 10.94 14.07
CA GLY A 94 2.25 10.14 14.08
C GLY A 94 1.63 9.92 12.69
N ASN A 95 0.44 9.32 12.65
CA ASN A 95 -0.24 8.93 11.42
C ASN A 95 -1.12 10.04 10.85
N LYS A 96 -1.36 10.00 9.53
CA LYS A 96 -2.35 10.81 8.82
C LYS A 96 -3.39 9.86 8.19
N ALA A 97 -3.79 10.13 6.94
CA ALA A 97 -4.61 9.18 6.18
C ALA A 97 -3.88 7.85 5.94
N GLY A 98 -2.54 7.88 5.86
CA GLY A 98 -1.62 6.74 5.88
C GLY A 98 -0.74 6.74 7.12
N PRO A 99 -0.05 5.62 7.40
CA PRO A 99 0.90 5.51 8.52
C PRO A 99 2.11 6.44 8.33
N VAL A 100 2.82 6.77 9.41
CA VAL A 100 4.13 7.42 9.31
C VAL A 100 5.13 6.53 8.54
N LEU A 101 5.99 7.15 7.72
CA LEU A 101 6.97 6.45 6.85
C LEU A 101 8.41 6.56 7.35
N TYR A 102 8.61 7.13 8.54
CA TYR A 102 9.90 7.08 9.22
C TYR A 102 10.25 5.63 9.54
N ASP A 103 11.49 5.24 9.26
CA ASP A 103 12.03 3.89 9.48
C ASP A 103 11.26 2.77 8.77
N ILE A 104 10.67 3.07 7.60
CA ILE A 104 9.83 2.10 6.89
C ILE A 104 10.63 0.95 6.25
N ILE A 105 11.85 1.21 5.78
CA ILE A 105 12.63 0.20 5.04
C ILE A 105 13.12 -0.89 6.00
N GLY A 106 12.75 -2.14 5.72
CA GLY A 106 13.05 -3.30 6.56
C GLY A 106 12.05 -3.52 7.71
N SER A 107 11.13 -2.58 7.94
CA SER A 107 10.07 -2.76 8.94
C SER A 107 9.06 -3.84 8.51
N PRO A 108 8.45 -4.59 9.44
CA PRO A 108 7.40 -5.54 9.08
C PRO A 108 6.19 -4.82 8.47
N ILE A 109 5.59 -5.42 7.45
CA ILE A 109 4.40 -4.84 6.80
C ILE A 109 3.27 -4.77 7.83
N GLY A 110 2.54 -3.64 7.89
CA GLY A 110 1.42 -3.50 8.83
C GLY A 110 1.81 -3.33 10.30
N ALA A 111 3.08 -3.06 10.63
CA ALA A 111 3.56 -3.10 12.02
C ALA A 111 3.15 -1.92 12.92
N ASN A 112 2.69 -0.79 12.37
CA ASN A 112 2.34 0.37 13.19
C ASN A 112 1.04 0.12 13.96
N ALA A 113 1.15 -0.28 15.23
CA ALA A 113 0.02 -0.63 16.09
C ALA A 113 -1.02 0.48 16.29
N THR A 114 -0.69 1.74 15.97
CA THR A 114 -1.60 2.89 16.09
C THR A 114 -2.33 3.23 14.79
N TYR A 115 -2.07 2.48 13.71
CA TYR A 115 -2.71 2.67 12.40
C TYR A 115 -3.61 1.48 12.04
N ASN A 116 -4.79 1.75 11.47
CA ASN A 116 -5.73 0.71 11.06
C ASN A 116 -5.49 0.28 9.60
N TYR A 117 -4.61 -0.70 9.41
CA TYR A 117 -4.26 -1.26 8.10
C TYR A 117 -5.43 -1.98 7.40
N SER A 118 -5.30 -2.22 6.09
CA SER A 118 -6.17 -3.16 5.37
C SER A 118 -5.81 -4.59 5.72
N ASP A 119 -6.80 -5.48 5.74
CA ASP A 119 -6.64 -6.90 6.08
C ASP A 119 -5.51 -7.57 5.27
N THR A 120 -5.38 -7.23 3.98
CA THR A 120 -4.29 -7.76 3.13
C THR A 120 -2.89 -7.38 3.64
N LEU A 121 -2.70 -6.16 4.15
CA LEU A 121 -1.37 -5.73 4.62
C LEU A 121 -1.08 -6.32 6.00
N VAL A 122 -2.11 -6.51 6.84
CA VAL A 122 -1.98 -7.24 8.10
C VAL A 122 -1.55 -8.68 7.84
N ALA A 123 -2.23 -9.38 6.91
CA ALA A 123 -1.91 -10.76 6.56
C ALA A 123 -0.47 -10.93 6.02
N MET A 124 0.02 -10.00 5.20
CA MET A 124 1.42 -10.01 4.74
C MET A 124 2.40 -9.87 5.91
N GLY A 125 2.13 -8.95 6.84
CA GLY A 125 2.93 -8.80 8.06
C GLY A 125 2.94 -10.05 8.93
N GLU A 126 1.78 -10.68 9.11
CA GLU A 126 1.64 -11.95 9.86
C GLU A 126 2.37 -13.11 9.18
N ALA A 127 2.48 -13.10 7.85
CA ALA A 127 3.28 -14.05 7.08
C ALA A 127 4.80 -13.80 7.20
N GLY A 128 5.21 -12.70 7.84
CA GLY A 128 6.61 -12.34 8.05
C GLY A 128 7.18 -11.44 6.96
N ASP A 129 6.36 -10.91 6.07
CA ASP A 129 6.83 -9.97 5.05
C ASP A 129 7.28 -8.65 5.66
N VAL A 130 8.36 -8.10 5.10
CA VAL A 130 8.93 -6.81 5.47
C VAL A 130 8.90 -5.85 4.28
N TRP A 131 8.95 -4.55 4.56
CA TRP A 131 9.16 -3.51 3.57
C TRP A 131 10.62 -3.48 3.10
N SER A 132 11.07 -4.56 2.45
CA SER A 132 12.35 -4.59 1.74
C SER A 132 12.34 -3.62 0.55
N PHE A 133 13.51 -3.38 -0.06
CA PHE A 133 13.57 -2.54 -1.25
C PHE A 133 12.76 -3.13 -2.40
N GLU A 134 12.79 -4.45 -2.57
CA GLU A 134 12.04 -5.21 -3.58
C GLU A 134 10.54 -5.06 -3.34
N ASN A 135 10.09 -5.32 -2.11
CA ASN A 135 8.67 -5.25 -1.76
C ASN A 135 8.13 -3.84 -1.88
N LEU A 136 8.89 -2.83 -1.42
CA LEU A 136 8.52 -1.43 -1.60
C LEU A 136 8.51 -1.05 -3.09
N ASN A 137 9.50 -1.46 -3.88
CA ASN A 137 9.53 -1.16 -5.31
C ASN A 137 8.31 -1.76 -6.03
N GLY A 138 7.99 -3.03 -5.77
CA GLY A 138 6.82 -3.71 -6.31
C GLY A 138 5.51 -3.03 -5.91
N PHE A 139 5.35 -2.73 -4.62
CA PHE A 139 4.18 -2.03 -4.10
C PHE A 139 4.03 -0.64 -4.70
N LEU A 140 5.13 0.10 -4.89
CA LEU A 140 5.11 1.44 -5.46
C LEU A 140 4.77 1.45 -6.96
N ILE A 141 5.02 0.38 -7.72
CA ILE A 141 4.60 0.29 -9.13
C ILE A 141 3.09 0.40 -9.25
N ASN A 142 2.36 -0.43 -8.48
CA ASN A 142 0.90 -0.41 -8.42
C ASN A 142 0.41 -1.05 -7.11
N PRO A 143 0.07 -0.25 -6.09
CA PRO A 143 -0.34 -0.76 -4.78
C PRO A 143 -1.55 -1.69 -4.83
N ARG A 144 -2.50 -1.42 -5.73
CA ARG A 144 -3.74 -2.20 -5.84
C ARG A 144 -3.54 -3.57 -6.44
N GLU A 145 -2.58 -3.70 -7.35
CA GLU A 145 -2.21 -4.99 -7.93
C GLU A 145 -1.29 -5.77 -7.00
N TYR A 146 -0.34 -5.10 -6.35
CA TYR A 146 0.60 -5.73 -5.42
C TYR A 146 -0.09 -6.26 -4.16
N ALA A 147 -1.00 -5.48 -3.57
CA ALA A 147 -1.77 -5.86 -2.39
C ALA A 147 -3.26 -5.61 -2.64
N PRO A 148 -3.97 -6.57 -3.27
CA PRO A 148 -5.40 -6.44 -3.55
C PRO A 148 -6.22 -6.17 -2.29
N GLY A 149 -7.03 -5.12 -2.32
CA GLY A 149 -7.80 -4.66 -1.16
C GLY A 149 -7.05 -3.71 -0.23
N THR A 150 -5.84 -3.25 -0.62
CA THR A 150 -5.16 -2.17 0.11
C THR A 150 -6.01 -0.90 0.18
N LYS A 151 -6.02 -0.26 1.36
CA LYS A 151 -6.69 1.04 1.58
C LYS A 151 -5.94 2.20 0.89
N MET A 152 -4.71 1.99 0.41
CA MET A 152 -3.91 3.02 -0.25
C MET A 152 -4.40 3.27 -1.69
N ALA A 153 -5.21 4.31 -1.87
CA ALA A 153 -5.76 4.72 -3.16
C ALA A 153 -4.75 5.51 -4.03
N TYR A 154 -3.57 4.95 -4.28
CA TYR A 154 -2.52 5.57 -5.10
C TYR A 154 -2.45 4.94 -6.49
N ARG A 155 -2.13 5.73 -7.52
CA ARG A 155 -2.02 5.24 -8.91
C ARG A 155 -0.72 4.48 -9.21
N GLY A 156 0.27 4.58 -8.32
CA GLY A 156 1.59 4.00 -8.52
C GLY A 156 2.59 4.93 -9.22
N LEU A 157 3.85 4.49 -9.22
CA LEU A 157 5.02 5.14 -9.82
C LEU A 157 5.59 4.23 -10.90
N SER A 158 5.16 4.44 -12.15
CA SER A 158 5.60 3.62 -13.29
C SER A 158 7.07 3.84 -13.68
N LYS A 159 7.61 5.03 -13.44
CA LYS A 159 8.99 5.38 -13.78
C LYS A 159 9.97 4.80 -12.76
N GLU A 160 10.88 3.96 -13.22
CA GLU A 160 11.88 3.30 -12.37
C GLU A 160 12.77 4.31 -11.66
N ALA A 161 13.22 5.35 -12.37
CA ALA A 161 14.04 6.40 -11.80
C ALA A 161 13.33 7.14 -10.65
N ASP A 162 12.00 7.35 -10.73
CA ASP A 162 11.25 7.99 -9.65
C ASP A 162 11.13 7.06 -8.43
N ARG A 163 10.94 5.75 -8.65
CA ARG A 163 10.98 4.75 -7.57
C ARG A 163 12.35 4.67 -6.91
N ALA A 164 13.43 4.60 -7.70
CA ALA A 164 14.80 4.60 -7.20
C ALA A 164 15.10 5.83 -6.33
N ASN A 165 14.74 7.01 -6.82
CA ASN A 165 14.90 8.27 -6.09
C ASN A 165 14.09 8.27 -4.79
N LEU A 166 12.83 7.80 -4.84
CA LEU A 166 11.97 7.74 -3.64
C LEU A 166 12.53 6.76 -2.61
N LEU A 167 12.95 5.56 -3.00
CA LEU A 167 13.56 4.58 -2.10
C LEU A 167 14.86 5.10 -1.49
N ALA A 168 15.69 5.77 -2.29
CA ALA A 168 16.89 6.45 -1.80
C ALA A 168 16.56 7.53 -0.76
N TYR A 169 15.47 8.28 -0.94
CA TYR A 169 15.00 9.25 0.04
C TYR A 169 14.44 8.58 1.30
N LEU A 170 13.56 7.58 1.18
CA LEU A 170 13.00 6.85 2.33
C LEU A 170 14.10 6.22 3.18
N ARG A 171 15.18 5.73 2.57
CA ARG A 171 16.37 5.23 3.26
C ARG A 171 17.03 6.27 4.17
N THR A 172 16.94 7.56 3.82
CA THR A 172 17.47 8.65 4.67
C THR A 172 16.59 8.93 5.90
N LEU A 173 15.36 8.42 5.93
CA LEU A 173 14.40 8.63 7.02
C LEU A 173 14.54 7.58 8.11
N SER A 174 15.75 7.30 8.55
CA SER A 174 16.04 6.34 9.62
C SER A 174 17.31 6.76 10.34
N GLU A 175 17.36 6.51 11.66
CA GLU A 175 18.57 6.60 12.47
C GLU A 175 19.59 5.51 12.09
N SER A 176 19.14 4.40 11.50
CA SER A 176 19.96 3.28 11.06
C SER A 176 19.58 2.87 9.63
N PRO A 177 20.01 3.63 8.61
CA PRO A 177 19.65 3.36 7.22
C PRO A 177 20.02 1.94 6.77
N ALA A 178 19.04 1.21 6.22
CA ALA A 178 19.24 -0.15 5.70
C ALA A 178 20.39 -0.23 4.67
N ASP A 179 21.13 -1.33 4.63
CA ASP A 179 22.18 -1.52 3.62
C ASP A 179 21.59 -1.71 2.22
N LEU A 180 22.31 -1.22 1.20
CA LEU A 180 21.88 -1.41 -0.17
C LEU A 180 22.11 -2.88 -0.58
N PRO A 181 21.13 -3.52 -1.24
CA PRO A 181 21.30 -4.88 -1.75
C PRO A 181 22.43 -4.89 -2.79
N GLN A 182 23.31 -5.90 -2.69
CA GLN A 182 24.47 -6.08 -3.57
C GLN A 182 24.11 -6.82 -4.85
#